data_AF-A0A1H7SYM1-F1
#
_entry.id   AF-A0A1H7SYM1-F1
#
_cell.length_a   1.000
_cell.length_b   1.000
_cell.length_c   1.000
_cell.angle_alpha   90.00
_cell.angle_beta   90.00
_cell.angle_gamma   90.00
#
_symmetry.space_group_name_H-M   'P 1'
#
loop_
_entity.id
_entity.type
_entity.pdbx_description
1 polymer ?
#
loop_
_entity_poly.entity_id
_entity_poly.type
_entity_poly.pdbx_seq_one_letter_code
_entity_poly.pdbx_strand_id
1 'polypeptide(L)'
;MTEKIPDNNEVDELYQNIIDEYQTIKSIAQIAKKLGTTQVRVQRVLITEGLWSSKRTRQIAELRQQGLSTEEIAEKLGKDVRTIQTFLPYSRGQYGKSDSNDAIKSKDYRDRMHVAAEKMHNKEAAAMKTDRYSIDMDYLMKNGAGGEGNINTKPHTEEELKNNPFYNSESVFRLKLELVEDFIYGEDDGLGMEGDEKDTFLKLAKAKEGISREVLVPSTMNLHAMHYMIQRLFGWQNSHLHNFSIPPEEFKALTRGTVGGWENLCGSLLHFPNDDSNDFYWDDDYESGESVKSWFKRKYIGPYRQKAVCDTYFDAQRQIKDFSEHFTKITADMTLDEMEHQIIMEENLNFLSERLTLGELLTTNAPKEGKTREKAYKKWLERLSEKKQETEQMIDAKGAEYIKDLNDAADSLKLWRRNKTAVNRRIYYGHAEDLKKETGRCADEWLESADFLIPLYEDRCSDLFDKYNPKLTPLFDTLYYLYDYGDDWCVKITVLDQYDRKTNADLSTCGAVVVDIMKERDGLRRFRYFQDGKEVDEELRTELAYIDVKQRPKCVAADGLYIVDDVGGIGGFCEMLETLAGDDPEEKESMKTWARSLGWTGRMSKPENML
;
A
#
# COMPACT_ATOMS: atom_id res chain seq x y z
N MET A 1 -20.24 -30.09 6.12
CA MET A 1 -21.26 -29.90 5.07
C MET A 1 -20.49 -29.69 3.78
N THR A 2 -20.76 -30.51 2.77
CA THR A 2 -20.10 -30.44 1.45
C THR A 2 -20.39 -29.10 0.79
N GLU A 3 -19.34 -28.32 0.53
CA GLU A 3 -19.41 -27.10 -0.28
C GLU A 3 -19.99 -27.43 -1.65
N LYS A 4 -21.11 -26.78 -1.98
CA LYS A 4 -21.69 -26.83 -3.33
C LYS A 4 -20.84 -25.93 -4.22
N ILE A 5 -20.20 -26.55 -5.22
CA ILE A 5 -19.71 -25.87 -6.42
C ILE A 5 -20.91 -25.17 -7.08
N PRO A 6 -20.80 -23.91 -7.54
CA PRO A 6 -21.90 -23.22 -8.22
C PRO A 6 -22.31 -24.00 -9.47
N ASP A 7 -23.62 -24.21 -9.63
CA ASP A 7 -24.20 -24.98 -10.73
C ASP A 7 -24.13 -24.17 -12.04
N ASN A 8 -23.87 -24.83 -13.17
CA ASN A 8 -23.73 -24.21 -14.51
C ASN A 8 -24.98 -23.43 -14.96
N ASN A 9 -26.10 -23.55 -14.24
CA ASN A 9 -27.37 -22.89 -14.54
C ASN A 9 -27.42 -21.38 -14.19
N GLU A 10 -26.66 -20.89 -13.20
CA GLU A 10 -26.69 -19.46 -12.79
C GLU A 10 -25.99 -18.53 -13.80
N VAL A 11 -24.99 -19.04 -14.53
CA VAL A 11 -24.20 -18.27 -15.49
C VAL A 11 -24.98 -18.00 -16.79
N ASP A 12 -25.83 -18.94 -17.20
CA ASP A 12 -26.75 -18.78 -18.33
C ASP A 12 -27.90 -17.81 -17.99
N GLU A 13 -28.32 -17.75 -16.72
CA GLU A 13 -29.37 -16.85 -16.25
C GLU A 13 -28.91 -15.38 -16.28
N LEU A 14 -27.67 -15.07 -15.85
CA LEU A 14 -27.10 -13.72 -15.97
C LEU A 14 -26.93 -13.28 -17.43
N TYR A 15 -26.54 -14.20 -18.33
CA TYR A 15 -26.41 -13.92 -19.77
C TYR A 15 -27.76 -13.49 -20.36
N GLN A 16 -28.82 -14.25 -20.06
CA GLN A 16 -30.17 -13.94 -20.53
C GLN A 16 -30.72 -12.65 -19.88
N ASN A 17 -30.47 -12.42 -18.60
CA ASN A 17 -30.88 -11.21 -17.89
C ASN A 17 -30.23 -9.95 -18.49
N ILE A 18 -28.97 -10.02 -18.94
CA ILE A 18 -28.31 -8.90 -19.64
C ILE A 18 -29.05 -8.56 -20.95
N ILE A 19 -29.45 -9.57 -21.73
CA ILE A 19 -30.17 -9.39 -23.00
C ILE A 19 -31.53 -8.74 -22.75
N ASP A 20 -32.28 -9.25 -21.76
CA ASP A 20 -33.64 -8.81 -21.45
C ASP A 20 -33.63 -7.37 -20.90
N GLU A 21 -32.72 -7.05 -19.98
CA GLU A 21 -32.57 -5.71 -19.42
C GLU A 21 -32.13 -4.67 -20.46
N TYR A 22 -31.33 -5.08 -21.45
CA TYR A 22 -30.94 -4.20 -22.54
C TYR A 22 -32.08 -3.84 -23.50
N GLN A 23 -33.19 -4.60 -23.51
CA GLN A 23 -34.37 -4.20 -24.27
C GLN A 23 -35.01 -2.92 -23.73
N THR A 24 -34.86 -2.64 -22.43
CA THR A 24 -35.51 -1.51 -21.74
C THR A 24 -34.53 -0.40 -21.34
N ILE A 25 -33.38 -0.73 -20.74
CA ILE A 25 -32.45 0.24 -20.15
C ILE A 25 -31.56 0.91 -21.21
N LYS A 26 -31.20 0.19 -22.28
CA LYS A 26 -30.34 0.66 -23.39
C LYS A 26 -28.99 1.29 -22.97
N SER A 27 -28.52 1.03 -21.75
CA SER A 27 -27.28 1.56 -21.19
C SER A 27 -26.46 0.44 -20.52
N ILE A 28 -25.23 0.24 -20.99
CA ILE A 28 -24.32 -0.81 -20.50
C ILE A 28 -23.97 -0.59 -19.02
N ALA A 29 -23.66 0.65 -18.64
CA ALA A 29 -23.28 1.01 -17.27
C ALA A 29 -24.42 0.77 -16.26
N GLN A 30 -25.66 1.12 -16.64
CA GLN A 30 -26.83 0.92 -15.77
C GLN A 30 -27.20 -0.54 -15.63
N ILE A 31 -27.06 -1.35 -16.69
CA ILE A 31 -27.30 -2.80 -16.65
C ILE A 31 -26.24 -3.50 -15.79
N ALA A 32 -24.97 -3.12 -15.95
CA ALA A 32 -23.87 -3.63 -15.14
C ALA A 32 -24.11 -3.39 -13.64
N LYS A 33 -24.51 -2.15 -13.29
CA LYS A 33 -24.88 -1.78 -11.92
C LYS A 33 -26.10 -2.52 -11.41
N LYS A 34 -27.14 -2.68 -12.23
CA LYS A 34 -28.40 -3.36 -11.84
C LYS A 34 -28.21 -4.85 -11.61
N LEU A 35 -27.39 -5.50 -12.45
CA LEU A 35 -27.18 -6.95 -12.42
C LEU A 35 -25.93 -7.36 -11.62
N GLY A 36 -25.23 -6.41 -10.97
CA GLY A 36 -24.04 -6.70 -10.16
C GLY A 36 -22.89 -7.31 -10.96
N THR A 37 -22.66 -6.84 -12.19
CA THR A 37 -21.66 -7.39 -13.12
C THR A 37 -20.83 -6.27 -13.76
N THR A 38 -19.76 -6.60 -14.51
CA THR A 38 -18.88 -5.59 -15.11
C THR A 38 -19.44 -5.03 -16.42
N GLN A 39 -19.12 -3.77 -16.72
CA GLN A 39 -19.50 -3.14 -17.99
C GLN A 39 -18.92 -3.89 -19.19
N VAL A 40 -17.68 -4.39 -19.08
CA VAL A 40 -17.03 -5.19 -20.12
C VAL A 40 -17.79 -6.50 -20.37
N ARG A 41 -18.31 -7.16 -19.33
CA ARG A 41 -19.11 -8.38 -19.48
C ARG A 41 -20.45 -8.09 -20.15
N VAL A 42 -21.17 -7.06 -19.72
CA VAL A 42 -22.41 -6.60 -20.38
C VAL A 42 -22.15 -6.25 -21.84
N GLN A 43 -21.10 -5.47 -22.10
CA GLN A 43 -20.67 -5.07 -23.43
C GLN A 43 -20.38 -6.28 -24.32
N ARG A 44 -19.60 -7.25 -23.86
CA ARG A 44 -19.26 -8.44 -24.65
C ARG A 44 -20.46 -9.35 -24.91
N VAL A 45 -21.39 -9.51 -23.96
CA VAL A 45 -22.66 -10.24 -24.18
C VAL A 45 -23.47 -9.58 -25.29
N LEU A 46 -23.65 -8.26 -25.23
CA LEU A 46 -24.43 -7.52 -26.22
C LEU A 46 -23.76 -7.45 -27.60
N ILE A 47 -22.43 -7.44 -27.67
CA ILE A 47 -21.67 -7.58 -28.92
C ILE A 47 -21.87 -8.99 -29.50
N THR A 48 -21.83 -10.03 -28.66
CA THR A 48 -21.97 -11.44 -29.08
C THR A 48 -23.34 -11.71 -29.71
N GLU A 49 -24.40 -11.14 -29.13
CA GLU A 49 -25.78 -11.24 -29.65
C GLU A 49 -26.11 -10.20 -30.74
N GLY A 50 -25.16 -9.32 -31.09
CA GLY A 50 -25.37 -8.28 -32.10
C GLY A 50 -26.34 -7.15 -31.69
N LEU A 51 -26.63 -7.01 -30.39
CA LEU A 51 -27.57 -6.05 -29.84
C LEU A 51 -26.95 -4.66 -29.59
N TRP A 52 -25.63 -4.60 -29.46
CA TRP A 52 -24.89 -3.35 -29.26
C TRP A 52 -23.66 -3.28 -30.17
N SER A 53 -23.43 -2.11 -30.77
CA SER A 53 -22.23 -1.84 -31.55
C SER A 53 -21.78 -0.39 -31.37
N SER A 54 -20.48 -0.19 -31.21
CA SER A 54 -19.84 1.14 -31.27
C SER A 54 -19.12 1.34 -32.60
N LYS A 55 -18.66 2.57 -32.87
CA LYS A 55 -17.76 2.87 -34.00
C LYS A 55 -16.53 1.95 -34.00
N ARG A 56 -15.97 1.69 -32.81
CA ARG A 56 -14.79 0.85 -32.61
C ARG A 56 -15.09 -0.65 -32.81
N THR A 57 -16.23 -1.13 -32.31
CA THR A 57 -16.70 -2.52 -32.55
C THR A 57 -16.89 -2.81 -34.04
N ARG A 58 -17.42 -1.85 -34.82
CA ARG A 58 -17.58 -2.00 -36.27
C ARG A 58 -16.24 -2.01 -37.01
N GLN A 59 -15.31 -1.12 -36.63
CA GLN A 59 -13.95 -1.12 -37.18
C GLN A 59 -13.20 -2.43 -36.90
N ILE A 60 -13.30 -2.97 -35.68
CA ILE A 60 -12.69 -4.26 -35.31
C ILE A 60 -13.33 -5.42 -36.07
N ALA A 61 -14.66 -5.41 -36.25
CA ALA A 61 -15.37 -6.42 -37.02
C ALA A 61 -15.01 -6.41 -38.52
N GLU A 62 -14.83 -5.24 -39.13
CA GLU A 62 -14.38 -5.09 -40.52
C GLU A 62 -12.95 -5.60 -40.71
N LEU A 63 -12.04 -5.30 -39.78
CA LEU A 63 -10.66 -5.78 -39.84
C LEU A 63 -10.57 -7.30 -39.62
N ARG A 64 -11.41 -7.87 -38.76
CA ARG A 64 -11.56 -9.34 -38.60
C ARG A 64 -12.09 -10.01 -39.87
N GLN A 65 -13.05 -9.39 -40.57
CA GLN A 65 -13.57 -9.92 -41.84
C GLN A 65 -12.52 -9.92 -42.96
N GLN A 66 -11.50 -9.05 -42.87
CA GLN A 66 -10.33 -9.05 -43.75
C GLN A 66 -9.29 -10.13 -43.38
N GLY A 67 -9.53 -10.92 -42.32
CA GLY A 67 -8.69 -12.04 -41.90
C GLY A 67 -7.57 -11.68 -40.92
N LEU A 68 -7.53 -10.45 -40.40
CA LEU A 68 -6.49 -10.02 -39.46
C LEU A 68 -6.66 -10.67 -38.08
N SER A 69 -5.55 -11.02 -37.43
CA SER A 69 -5.50 -11.52 -36.05
C SER A 69 -5.81 -10.40 -35.04
N THR A 70 -6.08 -10.76 -33.78
CA THR A 70 -6.36 -9.75 -32.73
C THR A 70 -5.15 -8.83 -32.52
N GLU A 71 -3.95 -9.39 -32.63
CA GLU A 71 -2.65 -8.72 -32.48
C GLU A 71 -2.41 -7.76 -33.65
N GLU A 72 -2.69 -8.18 -34.88
CA GLU A 72 -2.59 -7.31 -36.06
C GLU A 72 -3.64 -6.18 -36.03
N ILE A 73 -4.82 -6.43 -35.46
CA ILE A 73 -5.85 -5.41 -35.27
C ILE A 73 -5.43 -4.39 -34.20
N ALA A 74 -4.81 -4.85 -33.12
CA ALA A 74 -4.29 -4.03 -32.04
C ALA A 74 -3.20 -3.08 -32.56
N GLU A 75 -2.22 -3.62 -33.30
CA GLU A 75 -1.15 -2.86 -33.95
C GLU A 75 -1.72 -1.83 -34.95
N LYS A 76 -2.65 -2.23 -35.80
CA LYS A 76 -3.25 -1.36 -36.82
C LYS A 76 -4.12 -0.23 -36.25
N LEU A 77 -4.69 -0.44 -35.07
CA LEU A 77 -5.50 0.56 -34.37
C LEU A 77 -4.71 1.37 -33.34
N GLY A 78 -3.42 1.09 -33.14
CA GLY A 78 -2.59 1.74 -32.12
C GLY A 78 -3.14 1.52 -30.72
N LYS A 79 -3.62 0.30 -30.44
CA LYS A 79 -4.24 -0.08 -29.16
C LYS A 79 -3.69 -1.40 -28.68
N ASP A 80 -3.75 -1.64 -27.38
CA ASP A 80 -3.30 -2.90 -26.81
C ASP A 80 -4.28 -4.05 -27.14
N VAL A 81 -3.74 -5.27 -27.13
CA VAL A 81 -4.47 -6.49 -27.49
C VAL A 81 -5.65 -6.74 -26.52
N ARG A 82 -5.52 -6.38 -25.25
CA ARG A 82 -6.58 -6.58 -24.23
C ARG A 82 -7.76 -5.64 -24.46
N THR A 83 -7.50 -4.38 -24.84
CA THR A 83 -8.50 -3.41 -25.26
C THR A 83 -9.26 -3.95 -26.46
N ILE A 84 -8.57 -4.47 -27.49
CA ILE A 84 -9.25 -5.11 -28.63
C ILE A 84 -10.12 -6.29 -28.17
N GLN A 85 -9.64 -7.13 -27.24
CA GLN A 85 -10.41 -8.26 -26.70
C GLN A 85 -11.70 -7.86 -25.98
N THR A 86 -11.77 -6.68 -25.35
CA THR A 86 -13.02 -6.17 -24.74
C THR A 86 -14.11 -5.85 -25.77
N PHE A 87 -13.72 -5.59 -27.02
CA PHE A 87 -14.63 -5.32 -28.13
C PHE A 87 -14.89 -6.56 -29.01
N LEU A 88 -14.36 -7.74 -28.65
CA LEU A 88 -14.60 -9.00 -29.34
C LEU A 88 -15.76 -9.79 -28.71
N PRO A 89 -16.56 -10.51 -29.53
CA PRO A 89 -17.59 -11.42 -29.03
C PRO A 89 -16.97 -12.57 -28.22
N TYR A 90 -17.76 -13.20 -27.35
CA TYR A 90 -17.32 -14.37 -26.60
C TYR A 90 -17.03 -15.55 -27.53
N SER A 91 -15.87 -16.17 -27.35
CA SER A 91 -15.55 -17.49 -27.91
C SER A 91 -16.23 -18.57 -27.05
N ARG A 92 -17.02 -19.46 -27.67
CA ARG A 92 -17.73 -20.54 -26.98
C ARG A 92 -16.75 -21.36 -26.10
N GLY A 93 -16.99 -21.39 -24.78
CA GLY A 93 -16.19 -22.13 -23.80
C GLY A 93 -15.60 -21.32 -22.63
N GLN A 94 -15.79 -19.99 -22.60
CA GLN A 94 -15.26 -19.10 -21.53
C GLN A 94 -16.20 -18.87 -20.33
N TYR A 95 -17.31 -19.60 -20.20
CA TYR A 95 -18.25 -19.44 -19.09
C TYR A 95 -17.83 -20.29 -17.89
N GLY A 96 -17.55 -19.66 -16.74
CA GLY A 96 -17.44 -20.34 -15.44
C GLY A 96 -16.09 -20.30 -14.70
N LYS A 97 -15.36 -19.17 -14.66
CA LYS A 97 -14.28 -19.00 -13.66
C LYS A 97 -14.67 -17.99 -12.58
N SER A 98 -14.33 -18.33 -11.34
CA SER A 98 -14.43 -17.51 -10.12
C SER A 98 -13.58 -16.24 -10.21
N ASP A 99 -13.92 -15.24 -9.38
CA ASP A 99 -13.14 -14.01 -9.21
C ASP A 99 -11.68 -14.34 -8.84
N SER A 100 -10.72 -13.52 -9.31
CA SER A 100 -9.32 -13.64 -8.88
C SER A 100 -9.17 -13.17 -7.43
N ASN A 101 -8.19 -13.69 -6.70
CA ASN A 101 -7.99 -13.31 -5.31
C ASN A 101 -7.61 -11.84 -5.11
N ASP A 102 -6.94 -11.18 -6.06
CA ASP A 102 -6.77 -9.71 -6.02
C ASP A 102 -8.09 -8.96 -6.13
N ALA A 103 -9.04 -9.46 -6.92
CA ALA A 103 -10.37 -8.88 -7.01
C ALA A 103 -11.14 -9.10 -5.69
N ILE A 104 -10.92 -10.22 -5.01
CA ILE A 104 -11.45 -10.49 -3.67
C ILE A 104 -10.79 -9.58 -2.63
N LYS A 105 -9.45 -9.45 -2.62
CA LYS A 105 -8.68 -8.57 -1.73
C LYS A 105 -9.08 -7.10 -1.94
N SER A 106 -9.21 -6.65 -3.18
CA SER A 106 -9.68 -5.30 -3.54
C SER A 106 -11.14 -5.08 -3.14
N LYS A 107 -12.02 -6.08 -3.32
CA LYS A 107 -13.40 -6.02 -2.83
C LYS A 107 -13.46 -5.95 -1.31
N ASP A 108 -12.73 -6.80 -0.60
CA ASP A 108 -12.65 -6.80 0.86
C ASP A 108 -12.04 -5.48 1.38
N TYR A 109 -11.05 -4.93 0.68
CA TYR A 109 -10.47 -3.62 0.95
C TYR A 109 -11.50 -2.48 0.76
N ARG A 110 -12.19 -2.45 -0.38
CA ARG A 110 -13.29 -1.50 -0.62
C ARG A 110 -14.42 -1.67 0.40
N ASP A 111 -14.77 -2.90 0.77
CA ASP A 111 -15.76 -3.19 1.81
C ASP A 111 -15.30 -2.61 3.16
N ARG A 112 -14.02 -2.76 3.54
CA ARG A 112 -13.46 -2.11 4.75
C ARG A 112 -13.57 -0.58 4.69
N MET A 113 -13.24 0.02 3.54
CA MET A 113 -13.33 1.47 3.33
C MET A 113 -14.78 1.99 3.26
N HIS A 114 -15.72 1.19 2.74
CA HIS A 114 -17.15 1.52 2.72
C HIS A 114 -17.80 1.43 4.10
N VAL A 115 -17.43 0.43 4.93
CA VAL A 115 -17.85 0.33 6.34
C VAL A 115 -17.41 1.56 7.13
N ALA A 116 -16.23 2.09 6.82
CA ALA A 116 -15.66 3.32 7.36
C ALA A 116 -16.40 4.59 6.86
N ALA A 117 -16.69 4.67 5.56
CA ALA A 117 -17.30 5.84 4.91
C ALA A 117 -18.83 5.96 5.09
N GLU A 118 -19.62 4.88 5.13
CA GLU A 118 -21.09 4.98 5.22
C GLU A 118 -21.61 5.42 6.59
N LYS A 119 -20.80 5.28 7.65
CA LYS A 119 -21.12 5.90 8.93
C LYS A 119 -21.14 7.45 8.86
N MET A 120 -20.70 8.05 7.74
CA MET A 120 -20.82 9.49 7.44
C MET A 120 -22.25 9.94 7.02
N HIS A 121 -23.14 9.04 6.56
CA HIS A 121 -24.38 9.46 5.89
C HIS A 121 -25.68 9.38 6.69
N ASN A 122 -25.68 8.82 7.90
CA ASN A 122 -26.84 8.89 8.79
C ASN A 122 -26.65 9.96 9.88
N LYS A 123 -27.32 11.10 9.70
CA LYS A 123 -27.64 12.04 10.78
C LYS A 123 -29.02 11.67 11.33
N GLU A 124 -29.10 11.62 12.66
CA GLU A 124 -30.26 11.27 13.53
C GLU A 124 -30.39 9.78 13.86
N ALA A 125 -30.55 9.31 15.10
CA ALA A 125 -30.42 9.91 16.43
C ALA A 125 -30.30 8.77 17.46
N ALA A 126 -29.39 8.89 18.43
CA ALA A 126 -29.66 8.56 19.84
C ALA A 126 -28.51 9.09 20.71
N ALA A 127 -28.77 10.21 21.38
CA ALA A 127 -27.98 10.65 22.52
C ALA A 127 -28.33 9.80 23.75
N MET A 128 -27.34 9.29 24.50
CA MET A 128 -27.51 9.04 25.93
C MET A 128 -26.19 9.15 26.70
N LYS A 129 -26.33 9.58 27.94
CA LYS A 129 -25.38 10.33 28.79
C LYS A 129 -24.32 9.47 29.48
N THR A 130 -23.21 10.13 29.81
CA THR A 130 -22.29 9.84 30.91
C THR A 130 -22.98 9.53 32.24
N ASP A 131 -22.57 8.44 32.92
CA ASP A 131 -22.06 8.44 34.30
C ASP A 131 -21.54 7.04 34.74
N ARG A 132 -20.25 7.01 35.16
CA ARG A 132 -19.59 6.34 36.32
C ARG A 132 -20.40 5.29 37.14
N TYR A 133 -19.91 4.17 37.70
CA TYR A 133 -18.63 3.52 38.11
C TYR A 133 -18.98 1.99 38.22
N SER A 134 -18.09 0.98 38.27
CA SER A 134 -17.02 0.75 39.26
C SER A 134 -16.04 -0.31 38.76
N ILE A 135 -14.77 0.05 38.85
CA ILE A 135 -13.63 -0.85 38.71
C ILE A 135 -13.58 -1.79 39.92
N ASP A 136 -13.35 -3.07 39.70
CA ASP A 136 -13.08 -4.06 40.74
C ASP A 136 -11.74 -3.74 41.42
N MET A 137 -11.82 -2.99 42.51
CA MET A 137 -10.67 -2.63 43.32
C MET A 137 -10.05 -3.81 44.06
N ASP A 138 -10.74 -4.93 44.26
CA ASP A 138 -10.14 -6.10 44.91
C ASP A 138 -9.28 -6.91 43.92
N TYR A 139 -9.68 -6.96 42.63
CA TYR A 139 -8.80 -7.45 41.55
C TYR A 139 -7.62 -6.50 41.32
N LEU A 140 -7.84 -5.19 41.39
CA LEU A 140 -6.79 -4.17 41.31
C LEU A 140 -5.93 -4.04 42.58
N MET A 141 -6.31 -4.63 43.71
CA MET A 141 -5.48 -4.66 44.93
C MET A 141 -4.78 -6.01 45.10
N LYS A 142 -5.31 -7.09 44.52
CA LYS A 142 -4.63 -8.40 44.41
C LYS A 142 -3.67 -8.49 43.23
N ASN A 143 -3.99 -7.84 42.10
CA ASN A 143 -3.20 -7.81 40.87
C ASN A 143 -2.81 -6.37 40.48
N GLY A 144 -2.89 -5.44 41.43
CA GLY A 144 -2.54 -4.04 41.25
C GLY A 144 -1.12 -3.85 40.80
N ALA A 145 -0.99 -3.25 39.61
CA ALA A 145 -0.06 -2.18 39.29
C ALA A 145 1.18 -2.10 40.20
N GLY A 146 2.03 -3.13 40.11
CA GLY A 146 3.38 -3.17 40.66
C GLY A 146 4.45 -3.16 39.57
N GLY A 147 4.06 -3.04 38.30
CA GLY A 147 4.95 -2.55 37.26
C GLY A 147 4.75 -1.05 37.17
N GLU A 148 5.51 -0.27 37.93
CA GLU A 148 5.73 1.12 37.59
C GLU A 148 6.18 1.16 36.12
N GLY A 149 5.33 1.70 35.26
CA GLY A 149 5.81 2.46 34.11
C GLY A 149 6.60 3.64 34.66
N ASN A 150 7.82 3.38 35.12
CA ASN A 150 8.82 4.42 35.17
C ASN A 150 9.02 4.85 33.71
N ILE A 151 8.78 6.14 33.44
CA ILE A 151 9.71 6.87 32.56
C ILE A 151 11.08 6.43 33.05
N ASN A 152 11.86 5.77 32.19
CA ASN A 152 13.10 5.15 32.63
C ASN A 152 14.01 6.23 33.22
N THR A 153 14.06 6.33 34.54
CA THR A 153 15.02 7.14 35.30
C THR A 153 16.25 6.31 35.63
N LYS A 154 16.30 5.05 35.19
CA LYS A 154 17.56 4.32 35.07
C LYS A 154 18.27 4.84 33.81
N PRO A 155 19.60 5.00 33.85
CA PRO A 155 20.35 5.24 32.63
C PRO A 155 19.98 4.18 31.60
N HIS A 156 19.62 4.62 30.40
CA HIS A 156 19.48 3.72 29.25
C HIS A 156 20.68 2.78 29.21
N THR A 157 20.43 1.49 29.01
CA THR A 157 21.50 0.54 28.71
C THR A 157 22.26 1.00 27.46
N GLU A 158 23.52 0.60 27.30
CA GLU A 158 24.28 0.93 26.07
C GLU A 158 23.57 0.47 24.80
N GLU A 159 22.78 -0.61 24.87
CA GLU A 159 21.99 -1.15 23.77
C GLU A 159 20.76 -0.28 23.45
N GLU A 160 20.05 0.23 24.48
CA GLU A 160 18.96 1.20 24.32
C GLU A 160 19.46 2.57 23.81
N LEU A 161 20.67 3.01 24.21
CA LEU A 161 21.30 4.21 23.66
C LEU A 161 21.70 4.01 22.19
N LYS A 162 22.17 2.83 21.80
CA LYS A 162 22.49 2.50 20.39
C LYS A 162 21.23 2.42 19.51
N ASN A 163 20.12 1.93 20.05
CA ASN A 163 18.85 1.80 19.33
C ASN A 163 18.00 3.08 19.38
N ASN A 164 18.45 4.11 20.10
CA ASN A 164 17.74 5.35 20.21
C ASN A 164 17.92 6.17 18.91
N PRO A 165 16.82 6.56 18.23
CA PRO A 165 16.87 7.28 16.94
C PRO A 165 17.72 8.55 17.02
N PHE A 166 17.78 9.21 18.18
CA PHE A 166 18.59 10.42 18.40
C PHE A 166 20.11 10.20 18.46
N TYR A 167 20.58 8.96 18.58
CA TYR A 167 22.01 8.59 18.59
C TYR A 167 22.48 8.03 17.23
N ASN A 168 21.55 7.62 16.38
CA ASN A 168 21.87 7.16 15.04
C ASN A 168 22.10 8.35 14.09
N SER A 169 22.98 8.15 13.11
CA SER A 169 23.18 9.06 11.99
C SER A 169 21.95 9.01 11.10
N GLU A 170 20.92 9.76 11.49
CA GLU A 170 19.69 9.90 10.71
C GLU A 170 19.87 10.96 9.64
N SER A 171 19.12 10.82 8.56
CA SER A 171 19.14 11.75 7.45
C SER A 171 17.74 12.29 7.22
N VAL A 172 17.65 13.48 6.63
CA VAL A 172 16.42 13.92 5.99
C VAL A 172 16.63 13.78 4.49
N PHE A 173 15.68 13.15 3.80
CA PHE A 173 15.72 13.02 2.35
C PHE A 173 14.84 14.09 1.71
N ARG A 174 15.28 14.62 0.58
CA ARG A 174 14.39 15.28 -0.39
C ARG A 174 14.06 14.27 -1.48
N LEU A 175 12.79 13.91 -1.59
CA LEU A 175 12.30 12.97 -2.60
C LEU A 175 11.49 13.72 -3.64
N LYS A 176 11.59 13.28 -4.89
CA LYS A 176 10.69 13.64 -5.98
C LYS A 176 9.75 12.47 -6.24
N LEU A 177 8.46 12.73 -6.23
CA LEU A 177 7.40 11.77 -6.51
C LEU A 177 6.74 12.19 -7.82
N GLU A 178 6.83 11.36 -8.84
CA GLU A 178 6.39 11.67 -10.19
C GLU A 178 5.36 10.64 -10.64
N LEU A 179 4.21 11.11 -11.11
CA LEU A 179 3.24 10.25 -11.77
C LEU A 179 3.82 9.83 -13.12
N VAL A 180 3.92 8.52 -13.34
CA VAL A 180 4.43 7.91 -14.57
C VAL A 180 3.44 6.87 -15.09
N GLU A 181 3.48 6.59 -16.38
CA GLU A 181 2.77 5.46 -16.98
C GLU A 181 3.50 4.14 -16.67
N ASP A 182 2.70 3.07 -16.57
CA ASP A 182 3.05 1.65 -16.44
C ASP A 182 4.55 1.30 -16.29
N PHE A 183 4.89 0.81 -15.09
CA PHE A 183 6.23 0.32 -14.74
C PHE A 183 6.45 -1.17 -15.05
N ILE A 184 5.39 -1.97 -15.20
CA ILE A 184 5.47 -3.44 -15.15
C ILE A 184 6.14 -4.02 -16.41
N TYR A 185 6.20 -3.27 -17.53
CA TYR A 185 6.71 -3.79 -18.81
C TYR A 185 7.81 -2.98 -19.52
N GLY A 186 8.31 -1.89 -18.94
CA GLY A 186 9.61 -1.31 -19.31
C GLY A 186 9.66 0.19 -19.68
N GLU A 187 10.71 0.82 -19.16
CA GLU A 187 11.48 2.01 -19.58
C GLU A 187 10.80 3.35 -19.95
N ASP A 188 9.48 3.49 -20.00
CA ASP A 188 8.89 4.83 -20.24
C ASP A 188 8.64 5.58 -18.93
N ASP A 189 9.64 6.36 -18.49
CA ASP A 189 9.58 7.22 -17.30
C ASP A 189 8.67 8.47 -17.50
N GLY A 190 7.73 8.42 -18.44
CA GLY A 190 6.87 9.52 -18.87
C GLY A 190 5.40 9.36 -18.49
N LEU A 191 4.55 10.26 -18.99
CA LEU A 191 3.08 10.18 -18.82
C LEU A 191 2.40 9.28 -19.86
N GLY A 192 3.17 8.57 -20.70
CA GLY A 192 2.60 7.83 -21.83
C GLY A 192 2.10 8.67 -23.00
N MET A 193 2.39 9.98 -22.97
CA MET A 193 1.87 10.96 -23.91
C MET A 193 3.03 11.72 -24.55
N GLU A 194 2.91 12.02 -25.84
CA GLU A 194 3.88 12.81 -26.60
C GLU A 194 3.23 13.97 -27.37
N GLY A 195 4.05 14.94 -27.78
CA GLY A 195 3.64 16.05 -28.64
C GLY A 195 2.45 16.88 -28.10
N ASP A 196 1.53 17.22 -29.01
CA ASP A 196 0.39 18.10 -28.72
C ASP A 196 -0.57 17.53 -27.64
N GLU A 197 -0.64 16.20 -27.51
CA GLU A 197 -1.45 15.53 -26.48
C GLU A 197 -0.89 15.82 -25.10
N LYS A 198 0.42 15.63 -24.91
CA LYS A 198 1.12 15.96 -23.66
C LYS A 198 0.97 17.44 -23.31
N ASP A 199 1.18 18.34 -24.28
CA ASP A 199 1.07 19.78 -24.07
C ASP A 199 -0.36 20.19 -23.65
N THR A 200 -1.37 19.58 -24.27
CA THR A 200 -2.77 19.80 -23.93
C THR A 200 -3.07 19.28 -22.52
N PHE A 201 -2.64 18.06 -22.20
CA PHE A 201 -2.78 17.48 -20.86
C PHE A 201 -2.14 18.36 -19.79
N LEU A 202 -0.87 18.76 -19.96
CA LEU A 202 -0.16 19.59 -18.98
C LEU A 202 -0.87 20.92 -18.74
N LYS A 203 -1.35 21.57 -19.81
CA LYS A 203 -2.14 22.81 -19.70
C LYS A 203 -3.42 22.60 -18.89
N LEU A 204 -4.16 21.53 -19.14
CA LEU A 204 -5.42 21.23 -18.45
C LEU A 204 -5.18 20.81 -16.99
N ALA A 205 -4.15 20.01 -16.76
CA ALA A 205 -3.70 19.54 -15.44
C ALA A 205 -3.01 20.65 -14.63
N LYS A 206 -2.79 21.84 -15.22
CA LYS A 206 -2.05 22.98 -14.62
C LYS A 206 -0.64 22.58 -14.19
N ALA A 207 -0.03 21.70 -14.97
CA ALA A 207 1.31 21.18 -14.81
C ALA A 207 2.28 21.87 -15.79
N LYS A 208 3.56 21.90 -15.45
CA LYS A 208 4.63 22.39 -16.32
C LYS A 208 5.34 21.25 -17.04
N GLU A 209 5.73 20.22 -16.28
CA GLU A 209 6.51 19.09 -16.79
C GLU A 209 5.77 17.77 -16.60
N GLY A 210 5.02 17.65 -15.50
CA GLY A 210 4.21 16.47 -15.17
C GLY A 210 3.42 16.68 -13.89
N ILE A 211 2.82 15.61 -13.37
CA ILE A 211 2.18 15.64 -12.05
C ILE A 211 3.20 15.13 -11.03
N SER A 212 3.79 16.04 -10.26
CA SER A 212 4.87 15.69 -9.33
C SER A 212 4.84 16.46 -8.02
N ARG A 213 5.49 15.90 -7.00
CA ARG A 213 5.63 16.46 -5.66
C ARG A 213 7.07 16.34 -5.21
N GLU A 214 7.59 17.37 -4.56
CA GLU A 214 8.86 17.26 -3.84
C GLU A 214 8.61 17.37 -2.35
N VAL A 215 9.18 16.44 -1.60
CA VAL A 215 8.94 16.31 -0.16
C VAL A 215 10.23 16.15 0.60
N LEU A 216 10.28 16.76 1.78
CA LEU A 216 11.31 16.48 2.77
C LEU A 216 10.74 15.48 3.80
N VAL A 217 11.46 14.38 4.02
CA VAL A 217 11.03 13.25 4.85
C VAL A 217 12.16 12.76 5.75
N PRO A 218 11.88 12.38 7.01
CA PRO A 218 12.91 11.80 7.89
C PRO A 218 13.25 10.37 7.44
N SER A 219 14.52 9.97 7.58
CA SER A 219 15.00 8.64 7.18
C SER A 219 14.33 7.49 7.94
N THR A 220 13.77 7.77 9.12
CA THR A 220 13.03 6.83 9.97
C THR A 220 11.62 6.51 9.46
N MET A 221 11.08 7.28 8.52
CA MET A 221 9.79 6.98 7.90
C MET A 221 9.86 5.60 7.25
N ASN A 222 8.87 4.74 7.53
CA ASN A 222 8.73 3.47 6.85
C ASN A 222 7.82 3.59 5.63
N LEU A 223 7.89 2.62 4.72
CA LEU A 223 7.07 2.61 3.51
C LEU A 223 5.57 2.58 3.82
N HIS A 224 5.16 1.95 4.93
CA HIS A 224 3.78 1.99 5.42
C HIS A 224 3.27 3.43 5.67
N ALA A 225 4.04 4.23 6.42
CA ALA A 225 3.71 5.64 6.65
C ALA A 225 3.84 6.47 5.37
N MET A 226 4.78 6.11 4.50
CA MET A 226 4.97 6.76 3.19
C MET A 226 3.75 6.57 2.30
N HIS A 227 3.11 5.41 2.30
CA HIS A 227 1.87 5.15 1.57
C HIS A 227 0.80 6.21 1.88
N TYR A 228 0.47 6.42 3.16
CA TYR A 228 -0.51 7.45 3.56
C TYR A 228 -0.07 8.88 3.22
N MET A 229 1.25 9.16 3.22
CA MET A 229 1.78 10.43 2.74
C MET A 229 1.52 10.61 1.24
N ILE A 230 1.77 9.58 0.42
CA ILE A 230 1.53 9.60 -1.04
C ILE A 230 0.04 9.81 -1.33
N GLN A 231 -0.83 9.04 -0.67
CA GLN A 231 -2.28 9.18 -0.77
C GLN A 231 -2.71 10.64 -0.54
N ARG A 232 -2.17 11.26 0.51
CA ARG A 232 -2.45 12.66 0.83
C ARG A 232 -1.93 13.65 -0.23
N LEU A 233 -0.75 13.39 -0.81
CA LEU A 233 -0.08 14.25 -1.80
C LEU A 233 -0.71 14.22 -3.19
N PHE A 234 -1.31 13.09 -3.57
CA PHE A 234 -1.97 12.92 -4.88
C PHE A 234 -3.49 13.11 -4.81
N GLY A 235 -4.06 13.10 -3.59
CA GLY A 235 -5.48 13.38 -3.37
C GLY A 235 -6.37 12.13 -3.34
N TRP A 236 -5.76 10.96 -3.30
CA TRP A 236 -6.43 9.66 -3.20
C TRP A 236 -7.02 9.43 -1.81
N GLN A 237 -7.97 8.49 -1.74
CA GLN A 237 -8.75 8.21 -0.55
C GLN A 237 -8.39 6.90 0.14
N ASN A 238 -7.27 6.26 -0.25
CA ASN A 238 -6.85 4.98 0.27
C ASN A 238 -7.96 3.93 0.07
N SER A 239 -8.53 3.86 -1.13
CA SER A 239 -9.68 3.01 -1.48
C SER A 239 -9.31 1.72 -2.23
N HIS A 240 -8.03 1.56 -2.57
CA HIS A 240 -7.52 0.41 -3.31
C HIS A 240 -6.23 -0.15 -2.70
N LEU A 241 -5.82 -1.32 -3.20
CA LEU A 241 -4.55 -1.95 -2.84
C LEU A 241 -3.39 -1.10 -3.37
N HIS A 242 -2.26 -1.17 -2.66
CA HIS A 242 -1.02 -0.50 -3.02
C HIS A 242 0.17 -1.39 -2.70
N ASN A 243 1.30 -1.14 -3.38
CA ASN A 243 2.57 -1.81 -3.10
C ASN A 243 3.76 -0.93 -3.51
N PHE A 244 4.93 -1.24 -2.97
CA PHE A 244 6.20 -0.63 -3.35
C PHE A 244 7.10 -1.64 -4.05
N SER A 245 7.90 -1.20 -5.01
CA SER A 245 8.89 -2.05 -5.71
C SER A 245 10.19 -1.30 -6.00
N ILE A 246 11.26 -2.05 -6.20
CA ILE A 246 12.51 -1.56 -6.79
C ILE A 246 12.47 -1.71 -8.32
N PRO A 247 13.31 -0.99 -9.08
CA PRO A 247 13.40 -1.18 -10.53
C PRO A 247 13.59 -2.66 -10.95
N PRO A 248 13.00 -3.15 -12.06
CA PRO A 248 12.95 -4.57 -12.37
C PRO A 248 14.34 -5.14 -12.69
N GLU A 249 15.23 -4.32 -13.23
CA GLU A 249 16.63 -4.65 -13.47
C GLU A 249 17.40 -4.85 -12.16
N GLU A 250 17.10 -4.05 -11.13
CA GLU A 250 17.70 -4.21 -9.81
C GLU A 250 17.16 -5.46 -9.11
N PHE A 251 15.86 -5.69 -9.18
CA PHE A 251 15.21 -6.90 -8.69
C PHE A 251 15.83 -8.15 -9.33
N LYS A 252 15.92 -8.18 -10.65
CA LYS A 252 16.54 -9.28 -11.40
C LYS A 252 18.01 -9.49 -11.03
N ALA A 253 18.76 -8.40 -10.82
CA ALA A 253 20.17 -8.50 -10.46
C ALA A 253 20.40 -9.02 -9.03
N LEU A 254 19.57 -8.60 -8.06
CA LEU A 254 19.67 -9.03 -6.66
C LEU A 254 19.19 -10.47 -6.47
N THR A 255 18.08 -10.85 -7.11
CA THR A 255 17.54 -12.22 -7.07
C THR A 255 18.26 -13.18 -8.01
N ARG A 256 19.04 -12.66 -8.97
CA ARG A 256 19.56 -13.42 -10.13
C ARG A 256 18.45 -14.07 -10.98
N GLY A 257 17.20 -13.64 -10.80
CA GLY A 257 16.03 -14.24 -11.44
C GLY A 257 15.73 -15.67 -11.01
N THR A 258 16.22 -16.13 -9.85
CA THR A 258 15.97 -17.49 -9.35
C THR A 258 15.12 -17.50 -8.08
N VAL A 259 14.41 -18.59 -7.85
CA VAL A 259 13.58 -18.81 -6.65
C VAL A 259 14.41 -18.65 -5.38
N GLY A 260 15.57 -19.29 -5.30
CA GLY A 260 16.41 -19.21 -4.10
C GLY A 260 16.99 -17.82 -3.86
N GLY A 261 17.21 -17.03 -4.93
CA GLY A 261 17.63 -15.65 -4.79
C GLY A 261 16.50 -14.74 -4.28
N TRP A 262 15.27 -15.00 -4.72
CA TRP A 262 14.06 -14.34 -4.23
C TRP A 262 13.75 -14.71 -2.76
N GLU A 263 13.71 -16.01 -2.41
CA GLU A 263 13.52 -16.49 -1.04
C GLU A 263 14.55 -15.88 -0.08
N ASN A 264 15.80 -15.75 -0.54
CA ASN A 264 16.86 -15.12 0.24
C ASN A 264 16.61 -13.62 0.53
N LEU A 265 15.74 -12.94 -0.19
CA LEU A 265 15.38 -11.54 0.07
C LEU A 265 14.06 -11.38 0.82
N CYS A 266 13.19 -12.40 0.79
CA CYS A 266 11.91 -12.42 1.50
C CYS A 266 12.07 -12.21 3.02
N GLY A 267 11.25 -11.32 3.57
CA GLY A 267 11.27 -10.89 4.96
C GLY A 267 12.39 -9.92 5.33
N SER A 268 13.36 -9.69 4.44
CA SER A 268 14.45 -8.72 4.65
C SER A 268 14.26 -7.47 3.80
N LEU A 269 14.11 -7.66 2.49
CA LEU A 269 13.83 -6.61 1.51
C LEU A 269 12.42 -6.79 0.92
N LEU A 270 12.08 -8.02 0.54
CA LEU A 270 10.84 -8.35 -0.17
C LEU A 270 9.78 -8.86 0.80
N HIS A 271 8.53 -8.51 0.51
CA HIS A 271 7.36 -9.15 1.10
C HIS A 271 7.24 -10.59 0.57
N PHE A 272 6.85 -11.53 1.43
CA PHE A 272 6.48 -12.86 0.96
C PHE A 272 4.98 -12.85 0.63
N PRO A 273 4.57 -13.15 -0.61
CA PRO A 273 3.17 -13.19 -1.02
C PRO A 273 2.35 -14.09 -0.10
N ASN A 274 1.43 -13.51 0.65
CA ASN A 274 0.58 -14.27 1.56
C ASN A 274 -0.86 -13.74 1.55
N ASP A 275 -1.79 -14.60 1.99
CA ASP A 275 -3.22 -14.31 1.90
C ASP A 275 -3.76 -13.53 3.12
N ASP A 276 -2.94 -13.22 4.13
CA ASP A 276 -3.43 -12.60 5.36
C ASP A 276 -3.48 -11.08 5.30
N SER A 277 -4.31 -10.59 4.38
CA SER A 277 -4.60 -9.17 4.20
C SER A 277 -5.08 -8.49 5.50
N ASN A 278 -5.72 -9.21 6.43
CA ASN A 278 -6.21 -8.61 7.68
C ASN A 278 -5.07 -8.18 8.60
N ASP A 279 -3.97 -8.92 8.59
CA ASP A 279 -2.79 -8.61 9.38
C ASP A 279 -1.95 -7.48 8.75
N PHE A 280 -1.88 -7.46 7.42
CA PHE A 280 -1.20 -6.42 6.67
C PHE A 280 -1.84 -5.03 6.89
N TYR A 281 -3.18 -4.98 6.88
CA TYR A 281 -3.98 -3.77 7.13
C TYR A 281 -4.40 -3.64 8.61
N TRP A 282 -3.50 -3.96 9.55
CA TRP A 282 -3.79 -4.00 10.99
C TRP A 282 -4.29 -2.68 11.58
N ASP A 283 -3.96 -1.56 10.93
CA ASP A 283 -4.31 -0.22 11.38
C ASP A 283 -5.36 0.45 10.48
N ASP A 284 -6.12 -0.31 9.68
CA ASP A 284 -7.35 0.17 9.02
C ASP A 284 -8.46 0.43 10.06
N ASP A 285 -8.23 1.42 10.92
CA ASP A 285 -8.99 1.74 12.13
C ASP A 285 -9.82 3.02 11.99
N TYR A 286 -10.25 3.32 10.76
CA TYR A 286 -11.06 4.51 10.49
C TYR A 286 -12.41 4.44 11.23
N GLU A 287 -12.70 5.47 12.01
CA GLU A 287 -13.96 5.59 12.75
C GLU A 287 -14.93 6.60 12.13
N SER A 288 -16.23 6.37 12.34
CA SER A 288 -17.26 7.33 11.92
C SER A 288 -17.07 8.69 12.57
N GLY A 289 -17.21 9.74 11.76
CA GLY A 289 -17.14 11.11 12.24
C GLY A 289 -15.72 11.65 12.38
N GLU A 290 -14.69 10.82 12.22
CA GLU A 290 -13.34 11.30 11.94
C GLU A 290 -13.29 11.90 10.52
N SER A 291 -12.41 12.86 10.28
CA SER A 291 -12.12 13.32 8.92
C SER A 291 -11.03 12.45 8.32
N VAL A 292 -11.19 11.94 7.10
CA VAL A 292 -10.14 11.23 6.33
C VAL A 292 -8.80 11.97 6.35
N LYS A 293 -8.81 13.31 6.31
CA LYS A 293 -7.58 14.12 6.40
C LYS A 293 -6.90 14.02 7.76
N SER A 294 -7.67 14.06 8.84
CA SER A 294 -7.14 13.90 10.20
C SER A 294 -6.65 12.47 10.41
N TRP A 295 -7.40 11.49 9.88
CA TRP A 295 -7.03 10.08 9.90
C TRP A 295 -5.71 9.83 9.17
N PHE A 296 -5.55 10.26 7.92
CA PHE A 296 -4.27 10.13 7.22
C PHE A 296 -3.13 10.82 7.96
N LYS A 297 -3.39 12.00 8.54
CA LYS A 297 -2.38 12.78 9.24
C LYS A 297 -1.76 12.04 10.42
N ARG A 298 -2.49 11.18 11.13
CA ARG A 298 -1.94 10.35 12.21
C ARG A 298 -1.13 9.14 11.70
N LYS A 299 -1.25 8.78 10.43
CA LYS A 299 -0.55 7.63 9.81
C LYS A 299 0.84 7.97 9.29
N TYR A 300 1.01 9.15 8.69
CA TYR A 300 2.31 9.61 8.15
C TYR A 300 3.10 10.54 9.10
N ILE A 301 2.64 10.72 10.33
CA ILE A 301 3.37 11.46 11.37
C ILE A 301 3.90 10.47 12.39
N GLY A 302 5.18 10.58 12.71
CA GLY A 302 5.84 9.66 13.64
C GLY A 302 5.31 9.72 15.07
N PRO A 303 5.65 8.71 15.91
CA PRO A 303 6.57 7.61 15.59
C PRO A 303 5.98 6.61 14.60
N TYR A 304 6.75 6.25 13.58
CA TYR A 304 6.36 5.32 12.53
C TYR A 304 6.37 3.90 13.08
N ARG A 305 5.30 3.14 12.86
CA ARG A 305 5.15 1.77 13.34
C ARG A 305 4.62 0.89 12.21
N GLN A 306 5.09 -0.34 12.17
CA GLN A 306 4.51 -1.41 11.34
C GLN A 306 4.34 -2.61 12.28
N LYS A 307 3.10 -3.02 12.50
CA LYS A 307 2.74 -4.12 13.42
C LYS A 307 2.12 -5.31 12.69
N ALA A 308 2.24 -5.38 11.37
CA ALA A 308 1.92 -6.56 10.59
C ALA A 308 2.95 -7.67 10.91
N VAL A 309 2.48 -8.80 11.43
CA VAL A 309 3.30 -9.99 11.67
C VAL A 309 3.75 -10.58 10.33
N CYS A 310 2.86 -10.59 9.33
CA CYS A 310 3.11 -11.12 7.99
C CYS A 310 4.24 -10.40 7.25
N ASP A 311 4.61 -9.18 7.66
CA ASP A 311 5.70 -8.41 7.07
C ASP A 311 7.02 -8.48 7.85
N THR A 312 7.08 -9.33 8.90
CA THR A 312 8.29 -9.55 9.70
C THR A 312 9.22 -10.58 9.06
N TYR A 313 10.54 -10.44 9.31
CA TYR A 313 11.52 -11.42 8.85
C TYR A 313 11.21 -12.82 9.38
N PHE A 314 10.89 -12.91 10.66
CA PHE A 314 10.57 -14.16 11.35
C PHE A 314 9.42 -14.90 10.68
N ASP A 315 8.32 -14.21 10.41
CA ASP A 315 7.14 -14.83 9.81
C ASP A 315 7.37 -15.19 8.34
N ALA A 316 8.07 -14.34 7.58
CA ALA A 316 8.48 -14.69 6.21
C ALA A 316 9.33 -15.98 6.16
N GLN A 317 10.24 -16.19 7.12
CA GLN A 317 11.03 -17.44 7.16
C GLN A 317 10.15 -18.67 7.44
N ARG A 318 9.10 -18.53 8.26
CA ARG A 318 8.09 -19.59 8.46
C ARG A 318 7.36 -19.89 7.16
N GLN A 319 6.92 -18.85 6.46
CA GLN A 319 6.19 -18.98 5.19
C GLN A 319 7.05 -19.61 4.08
N ILE A 320 8.32 -19.24 3.95
CA ILE A 320 9.26 -19.85 2.99
C ILE A 320 9.45 -21.34 3.29
N LYS A 321 9.57 -21.69 4.57
CA LYS A 321 9.69 -23.10 4.98
C LYS A 321 8.43 -23.88 4.62
N ASP A 322 7.26 -23.36 4.97
CA ASP A 322 5.98 -23.99 4.65
C ASP A 322 5.81 -24.10 3.13
N PHE A 323 6.16 -23.07 2.38
CA PHE A 323 6.15 -23.06 0.91
C PHE A 323 7.03 -24.18 0.34
N SER A 324 8.28 -24.30 0.81
CA SER A 324 9.21 -25.35 0.38
C SER A 324 8.70 -26.76 0.67
N GLU A 325 8.01 -26.94 1.80
CA GLU A 325 7.43 -28.23 2.21
C GLU A 325 6.19 -28.60 1.37
N HIS A 326 5.35 -27.63 1.02
CA HIS A 326 4.14 -27.85 0.22
C HIS A 326 4.43 -27.97 -1.28
N PHE A 327 5.38 -27.20 -1.79
CA PHE A 327 5.73 -27.13 -3.20
C PHE A 327 7.09 -27.79 -3.47
N THR A 328 7.24 -29.06 -3.08
CA THR A 328 8.50 -29.84 -3.22
C THR A 328 9.11 -29.93 -4.63
N LYS A 329 8.35 -29.59 -5.67
CA LYS A 329 8.84 -29.51 -7.06
C LYS A 329 9.55 -28.18 -7.35
N ILE A 330 9.27 -27.14 -6.56
CA ILE A 330 9.91 -25.85 -6.61
C ILE A 330 11.29 -25.94 -5.95
N THR A 331 12.34 -25.57 -6.69
CA THR A 331 13.74 -25.68 -6.28
C THR A 331 14.42 -24.32 -6.42
N ALA A 332 15.40 -24.07 -5.56
CA ALA A 332 16.08 -22.78 -5.46
C ALA A 332 16.80 -22.32 -6.75
N ASP A 333 17.18 -23.26 -7.63
CA ASP A 333 17.84 -23.03 -8.90
C ASP A 333 16.90 -22.72 -10.06
N MET A 334 15.59 -22.98 -9.91
CA MET A 334 14.61 -22.61 -10.93
C MET A 334 14.49 -21.10 -11.08
N THR A 335 14.17 -20.69 -12.30
CA THR A 335 13.88 -19.29 -12.58
C THR A 335 12.51 -18.90 -12.01
N LEU A 336 12.32 -17.60 -11.73
CA LEU A 336 11.03 -17.09 -11.26
C LEU A 336 9.93 -17.33 -12.30
N ASP A 337 10.24 -17.16 -13.59
CA ASP A 337 9.31 -17.46 -14.68
C ASP A 337 8.87 -18.92 -14.65
N GLU A 338 9.80 -19.88 -14.50
CA GLU A 338 9.46 -21.31 -14.40
C GLU A 338 8.60 -21.63 -13.17
N MET A 339 8.78 -20.91 -12.06
CA MET A 339 7.94 -21.01 -10.88
C MET A 339 6.52 -20.49 -11.17
N GLU A 340 6.37 -19.31 -11.75
CA GLU A 340 5.07 -18.69 -12.07
C GLU A 340 4.24 -19.52 -13.08
N HIS A 341 4.89 -20.32 -13.94
CA HIS A 341 4.20 -21.26 -14.82
C HIS A 341 3.65 -22.49 -14.07
N GLN A 342 4.18 -22.81 -12.88
CA GLN A 342 3.78 -23.97 -12.09
C GLN A 342 2.81 -23.60 -10.97
N ILE A 343 2.99 -22.43 -10.37
CA ILE A 343 2.16 -21.90 -9.31
C ILE A 343 1.78 -20.46 -9.64
N ILE A 344 0.51 -20.13 -9.42
CA ILE A 344 0.05 -18.75 -9.56
C ILE A 344 0.33 -18.09 -8.22
N MET A 345 1.32 -17.20 -8.19
CA MET A 345 1.51 -16.26 -7.11
C MET A 345 0.58 -15.08 -7.36
N GLU A 346 -0.19 -14.67 -6.36
CA GLU A 346 -1.20 -13.62 -6.52
C GLU A 346 -0.57 -12.23 -6.55
N GLU A 347 0.51 -12.07 -5.79
CA GLU A 347 1.24 -10.82 -5.68
C GLU A 347 2.53 -10.86 -6.49
N ASN A 348 2.94 -9.70 -6.97
CA ASN A 348 4.20 -9.57 -7.67
C ASN A 348 5.36 -9.85 -6.71
N LEU A 349 6.32 -10.65 -7.16
CA LEU A 349 7.47 -11.08 -6.37
C LEU A 349 8.44 -9.93 -6.00
N ASN A 350 8.30 -8.78 -6.64
CA ASN A 350 9.10 -7.57 -6.42
C ASN A 350 8.47 -6.58 -5.40
N PHE A 351 7.45 -6.99 -4.67
CA PHE A 351 6.87 -6.15 -3.62
C PHE A 351 7.80 -6.06 -2.41
N LEU A 352 8.04 -4.85 -1.93
CA LEU A 352 8.89 -4.54 -0.78
C LEU A 352 8.12 -4.68 0.53
N SER A 353 8.84 -5.07 1.58
CA SER A 353 8.28 -5.03 2.94
C SER A 353 8.04 -3.60 3.41
N GLU A 354 6.82 -3.30 3.84
CA GLU A 354 6.42 -1.96 4.26
C GLU A 354 7.01 -1.50 5.59
N ARG A 355 7.54 -2.43 6.40
CA ARG A 355 8.30 -2.10 7.61
C ARG A 355 9.62 -1.37 7.34
N LEU A 356 10.14 -1.44 6.11
CA LEU A 356 11.44 -0.89 5.77
C LEU A 356 11.44 0.63 5.85
N THR A 357 12.48 1.17 6.50
CA THR A 357 12.67 2.61 6.60
C THR A 357 13.35 3.18 5.36
N LEU A 358 13.12 4.46 5.07
CA LEU A 358 13.81 5.15 3.98
C LEU A 358 15.34 5.12 4.18
N GLY A 359 15.81 5.19 5.42
CA GLY A 359 17.23 5.10 5.77
C GLY A 359 17.83 3.69 5.66
N GLU A 360 17.02 2.65 5.46
CA GLU A 360 17.48 1.30 5.14
C GLU A 360 17.54 1.06 3.62
N LEU A 361 16.75 1.82 2.85
CA LEU A 361 16.57 1.64 1.41
C LEU A 361 17.38 2.65 0.58
N LEU A 362 17.26 3.93 0.92
CA LEU A 362 17.54 5.05 0.02
C LEU A 362 18.90 5.71 0.24
N THR A 363 19.58 6.05 -0.86
CA THR A 363 20.83 6.80 -0.85
C THR A 363 21.03 7.60 -2.14
N THR A 364 21.68 8.77 -2.05
CA THR A 364 22.16 9.53 -3.22
C THR A 364 23.37 8.90 -3.92
N ASN A 365 23.98 7.88 -3.32
CA ASN A 365 25.19 7.22 -3.83
C ASN A 365 24.89 5.82 -4.39
N ALA A 366 23.70 5.64 -4.98
CA ALA A 366 23.32 4.38 -5.60
C ALA A 366 24.34 3.95 -6.66
N PRO A 367 24.63 2.65 -6.78
CA PRO A 367 25.71 2.19 -7.63
C PRO A 367 25.37 2.34 -9.11
N LYS A 368 26.23 3.04 -9.84
CA LYS A 368 26.15 3.20 -11.30
C LYS A 368 26.31 1.87 -12.04
N GLU A 369 25.63 1.76 -13.18
CA GLU A 369 25.59 0.58 -14.05
C GLU A 369 26.95 -0.06 -14.37
N GLY A 370 26.88 -1.34 -14.74
CA GLY A 370 28.02 -2.17 -15.09
C GLY A 370 28.72 -2.79 -13.89
N LYS A 371 30.04 -3.06 -14.02
CA LYS A 371 30.82 -3.85 -13.06
C LYS A 371 30.83 -3.29 -11.63
N THR A 372 30.69 -1.97 -11.49
CA THR A 372 30.64 -1.32 -10.18
C THR A 372 29.37 -1.70 -9.42
N ARG A 373 28.22 -1.72 -10.10
CA ARG A 373 26.92 -2.16 -9.55
C ARG A 373 26.92 -3.63 -9.16
N GLU A 374 27.39 -4.52 -10.03
CA GLU A 374 27.51 -5.95 -9.71
C GLU A 374 28.34 -6.19 -8.43
N LYS A 375 29.47 -5.48 -8.28
CA LYS A 375 30.31 -5.57 -7.09
C LYS A 375 29.62 -5.00 -5.85
N ALA A 376 28.88 -3.90 -5.99
CA ALA A 376 28.12 -3.30 -4.91
C ALA A 376 27.02 -4.25 -4.41
N TYR A 377 26.24 -4.84 -5.33
CA TYR A 377 25.19 -5.80 -5.00
C TYR A 377 25.73 -7.06 -4.34
N LYS A 378 26.85 -7.60 -4.84
CA LYS A 378 27.50 -8.74 -4.18
C LYS A 378 27.89 -8.40 -2.73
N LYS A 379 28.54 -7.26 -2.52
CA LYS A 379 28.94 -6.82 -1.17
C LYS A 379 27.74 -6.54 -0.27
N TRP A 380 26.66 -6.03 -0.84
CA TRP A 380 25.41 -5.79 -0.13
C TRP A 380 24.77 -7.10 0.33
N LEU A 381 24.70 -8.11 -0.55
CA LEU A 381 24.20 -9.45 -0.22
C LEU A 381 25.06 -10.14 0.85
N GLU A 382 26.39 -9.98 0.80
CA GLU A 382 27.30 -10.49 1.84
C GLU A 382 26.96 -9.88 3.21
N ARG A 383 26.77 -8.56 3.29
CA ARG A 383 26.38 -7.87 4.54
C ARG A 383 24.99 -8.27 5.02
N LEU A 384 24.04 -8.43 4.09
CA LEU A 384 22.69 -8.89 4.44
C LEU A 384 22.76 -10.29 5.06
N SER A 385 23.56 -11.19 4.48
CA SER A 385 23.74 -12.54 5.02
C SER A 385 24.33 -12.52 6.43
N GLU A 386 25.31 -11.63 6.71
CA GLU A 386 25.84 -11.43 8.07
C GLU A 386 24.75 -10.96 9.03
N LYS A 387 23.92 -9.98 8.62
CA LYS A 387 22.83 -9.44 9.45
C LYS A 387 21.73 -10.46 9.73
N LYS A 388 21.36 -11.27 8.73
CA LYS A 388 20.43 -12.39 8.92
C LYS A 388 20.94 -13.39 9.95
N GLN A 389 22.21 -13.79 9.82
CA GLN A 389 22.83 -14.73 10.73
C GLN A 389 22.88 -14.18 12.17
N GLU A 390 23.20 -12.90 12.34
CA GLU A 390 23.12 -12.23 13.66
C GLU A 390 21.69 -12.28 14.22
N THR A 391 20.68 -11.96 13.41
CA THR A 391 19.26 -12.01 13.81
C THR A 391 18.82 -13.42 14.22
N GLU A 392 19.15 -14.44 13.42
CA GLU A 392 18.83 -15.84 13.71
C GLU A 392 19.50 -16.32 15.00
N GLN A 393 20.79 -16.00 15.20
CA GLN A 393 21.50 -16.32 16.44
C GLN A 393 20.86 -15.65 17.66
N MET A 394 20.36 -14.41 17.51
CA MET A 394 19.65 -13.72 18.59
C MET A 394 18.33 -14.41 18.95
N ILE A 395 17.58 -14.89 17.95
CA ILE A 395 16.32 -15.62 18.15
C ILE A 395 16.60 -16.97 18.81
N ASP A 396 17.53 -17.75 18.25
CA ASP A 396 17.88 -19.09 18.72
C ASP A 396 18.41 -19.08 20.17
N ALA A 397 19.15 -18.04 20.54
CA ALA A 397 19.69 -17.87 21.89
C ALA A 397 18.59 -17.75 22.98
N LYS A 398 17.34 -17.44 22.61
CA LYS A 398 16.21 -17.37 23.55
C LYS A 398 15.65 -18.74 23.93
N GLY A 399 15.94 -19.77 23.14
CA GLY A 399 15.51 -21.15 23.38
C GLY A 399 14.11 -21.47 22.85
N ALA A 400 13.85 -22.77 22.71
CA ALA A 400 12.68 -23.31 22.01
C ALA A 400 11.33 -22.91 22.64
N GLU A 401 11.27 -22.75 23.97
CA GLU A 401 10.03 -22.37 24.66
C GLU A 401 9.61 -20.93 24.31
N TYR A 402 10.56 -19.98 24.33
CA TYR A 402 10.28 -18.61 23.93
C TYR A 402 9.90 -18.51 22.44
N ILE A 403 10.59 -19.25 21.55
CA ILE A 403 10.25 -19.28 20.13
C ILE A 403 8.84 -19.84 19.93
N LYS A 404 8.45 -20.87 20.69
CA LYS A 404 7.08 -21.40 20.65
C LYS A 404 6.07 -20.34 21.10
N ASP A 405 6.33 -19.65 22.20
CA ASP A 405 5.45 -18.59 22.70
C ASP A 405 5.31 -17.42 21.72
N LEU A 406 6.37 -17.09 20.98
CA LEU A 406 6.33 -16.10 19.90
C LEU A 406 5.47 -16.57 18.73
N ASN A 407 5.62 -17.82 18.28
CA ASN A 407 4.77 -18.38 17.23
C ASN A 407 3.30 -18.36 17.65
N ASP A 408 3.00 -18.83 18.86
CA ASP A 408 1.64 -18.84 19.41
C ASP A 408 1.05 -17.42 19.49
N ALA A 409 1.86 -16.42 19.85
CA ALA A 409 1.44 -15.02 19.89
C ALA A 409 1.19 -14.43 18.50
N ALA A 410 2.08 -14.69 17.54
CA ALA A 410 1.96 -14.28 16.14
C ALA A 410 0.68 -14.83 15.50
N ASP A 411 0.44 -16.14 15.65
CA ASP A 411 -0.73 -16.82 15.09
C ASP A 411 -2.02 -16.35 15.76
N SER A 412 -1.98 -16.11 17.08
CA SER A 412 -3.11 -15.54 17.82
C SER A 412 -3.43 -14.12 17.37
N LEU A 413 -2.43 -13.27 17.14
CA LEU A 413 -2.62 -11.89 16.70
C LEU A 413 -3.34 -11.85 15.34
N LYS A 414 -2.82 -12.60 14.36
CA LYS A 414 -3.43 -12.76 13.03
C LYS A 414 -4.87 -13.25 13.13
N LEU A 415 -5.11 -14.29 13.93
CA LEU A 415 -6.44 -14.84 14.14
C LEU A 415 -7.42 -13.82 14.73
N TRP A 416 -7.00 -13.05 15.74
CA TRP A 416 -7.83 -12.02 16.35
C TRP A 416 -8.14 -10.87 15.39
N ARG A 417 -7.17 -10.42 14.59
CA ARG A 417 -7.38 -9.40 13.55
C ARG A 417 -8.38 -9.88 12.50
N ARG A 418 -8.19 -11.08 11.96
CA ARG A 418 -9.13 -11.71 11.02
C ARG A 418 -10.54 -11.83 11.59
N ASN A 419 -10.67 -12.28 12.84
CA ASN A 419 -11.96 -12.41 13.50
C ASN A 419 -12.63 -11.05 13.72
N LYS A 420 -11.88 -10.02 14.14
CA LYS A 420 -12.39 -8.65 14.29
C LYS A 420 -12.94 -8.13 12.96
N THR A 421 -12.20 -8.29 11.87
CA THR A 421 -12.68 -7.91 10.53
C THR A 421 -13.94 -8.67 10.13
N ALA A 422 -13.98 -9.99 10.34
CA ALA A 422 -15.14 -10.81 10.01
C ALA A 422 -16.40 -10.40 10.81
N VAL A 423 -16.24 -10.05 12.09
CA VAL A 423 -17.34 -9.55 12.93
C VAL A 423 -17.82 -8.20 12.43
N ASN A 424 -16.91 -7.25 12.16
CA ASN A 424 -17.27 -5.95 11.59
C ASN A 424 -18.02 -6.08 10.26
N ARG A 425 -17.58 -7.01 9.39
CA ARG A 425 -18.26 -7.32 8.13
C ARG A 425 -19.68 -7.82 8.35
N ARG A 426 -19.90 -8.72 9.31
CA ARG A 426 -21.23 -9.24 9.64
C ARG A 426 -22.15 -8.16 10.20
N ILE A 427 -21.64 -7.27 11.05
CA ILE A 427 -22.40 -6.11 11.55
C ILE A 427 -22.85 -5.26 10.35
N TYR A 428 -21.94 -4.97 9.43
CA TYR A 428 -22.20 -4.15 8.26
C TYR A 428 -23.32 -4.70 7.37
N TYR A 429 -23.28 -5.99 7.03
CA TYR A 429 -24.32 -6.61 6.21
C TYR A 429 -25.60 -6.98 6.99
N GLY A 430 -25.74 -6.54 8.25
CA GLY A 430 -26.95 -6.78 9.04
C GLY A 430 -27.10 -8.23 9.54
N HIS A 431 -26.00 -8.99 9.59
CA HIS A 431 -25.95 -10.40 10.00
C HIS A 431 -25.37 -10.58 11.42
N ALA A 432 -25.38 -9.54 12.26
CA ALA A 432 -24.83 -9.61 13.62
C ALA A 432 -25.55 -10.64 14.51
N GLU A 433 -26.86 -10.83 14.34
CA GLU A 433 -27.66 -11.78 15.13
C GLU A 433 -27.29 -13.25 14.86
N ASP A 434 -26.77 -13.55 13.66
CA ASP A 434 -26.35 -14.90 13.31
C ASP A 434 -25.07 -15.29 14.06
N LEU A 435 -24.19 -14.32 14.36
CA LEU A 435 -23.01 -14.53 15.19
C LEU A 435 -23.38 -15.04 16.60
N LYS A 436 -24.45 -14.49 17.20
CA LYS A 436 -24.93 -14.93 18.51
C LYS A 436 -25.52 -16.33 18.49
N LYS A 437 -26.21 -16.70 17.41
CA LYS A 437 -26.75 -18.05 17.24
C LYS A 437 -25.65 -19.08 17.04
N GLU A 438 -24.61 -18.74 16.28
CA GLU A 438 -23.49 -19.64 15.94
C GLU A 438 -22.50 -19.80 17.10
N THR A 439 -22.15 -18.69 17.76
CA THR A 439 -21.04 -18.65 18.72
C THR A 439 -21.48 -18.49 20.18
N GLY A 440 -22.76 -18.21 20.41
CA GLY A 440 -23.30 -17.90 21.74
C GLY A 440 -22.97 -16.49 22.25
N ARG A 441 -22.19 -15.70 21.51
CA ARG A 441 -21.73 -14.35 21.88
C ARG A 441 -22.21 -13.30 20.89
N CYS A 442 -22.60 -12.12 21.37
CA CYS A 442 -22.98 -11.02 20.48
C CYS A 442 -21.74 -10.36 19.85
N ALA A 443 -21.98 -9.54 18.82
CA ALA A 443 -20.90 -8.85 18.11
C ALA A 443 -20.13 -7.88 19.02
N ASP A 444 -20.82 -7.18 19.91
CA ASP A 444 -20.18 -6.26 20.87
C ASP A 444 -19.23 -6.99 21.82
N GLU A 445 -19.64 -8.14 22.38
CA GLU A 445 -18.78 -8.98 23.25
C GLU A 445 -17.53 -9.48 22.50
N TRP A 446 -17.66 -9.78 21.20
CA TRP A 446 -16.55 -10.17 20.35
C TRP A 446 -15.58 -9.00 20.12
N LEU A 447 -16.10 -7.82 19.78
CA LEU A 447 -15.30 -6.62 19.54
C LEU A 447 -14.60 -6.16 20.81
N GLU A 448 -15.27 -6.16 21.97
CA GLU A 448 -14.65 -5.87 23.27
C GLU A 448 -13.48 -6.82 23.57
N SER A 449 -13.63 -8.10 23.23
CA SER A 449 -12.54 -9.07 23.40
C SER A 449 -11.38 -8.81 22.46
N ALA A 450 -11.68 -8.46 21.20
CA ALA A 450 -10.65 -8.15 20.21
C ALA A 450 -9.90 -6.85 20.58
N ASP A 451 -10.60 -5.83 21.05
CA ASP A 451 -10.03 -4.56 21.49
C ASP A 451 -9.13 -4.72 22.73
N PHE A 452 -9.36 -5.74 23.55
CA PHE A 452 -8.48 -6.10 24.65
C PHE A 452 -7.31 -7.00 24.22
N LEU A 453 -7.57 -8.04 23.42
CA LEU A 453 -6.58 -9.08 23.11
C LEU A 453 -5.60 -8.68 22.02
N ILE A 454 -6.02 -7.91 21.01
CA ILE A 454 -5.11 -7.47 19.94
C ILE A 454 -3.93 -6.68 20.52
N PRO A 455 -4.11 -5.63 21.34
CA PRO A 455 -2.97 -4.91 21.92
C PRO A 455 -2.07 -5.78 22.79
N LEU A 456 -2.64 -6.76 23.51
CA LEU A 456 -1.87 -7.71 24.33
C LEU A 456 -0.97 -8.59 23.46
N TYR A 457 -1.49 -9.12 22.34
CA TYR A 457 -0.69 -9.92 21.43
C TYR A 457 0.30 -9.08 20.62
N GLU A 458 -0.02 -7.83 20.29
CA GLU A 458 0.94 -6.88 19.71
C GLU A 458 2.14 -6.65 20.64
N ASP A 459 1.91 -6.47 21.94
CA ASP A 459 2.99 -6.33 22.93
C ASP A 459 3.86 -7.59 23.00
N ARG A 460 3.23 -8.78 22.99
CA ARG A 460 3.93 -10.07 22.93
C ARG A 460 4.71 -10.28 21.63
N CYS A 461 4.31 -9.62 20.54
CA CYS A 461 4.98 -9.65 19.24
C CYS A 461 5.98 -8.49 19.05
N SER A 462 6.17 -7.60 20.04
CA SER A 462 7.00 -6.40 19.90
C SER A 462 8.41 -6.67 19.37
N ASP A 463 9.07 -7.72 19.88
CA ASP A 463 10.39 -8.11 19.41
C ASP A 463 10.40 -8.54 17.92
N LEU A 464 9.30 -9.10 17.39
CA LEU A 464 9.16 -9.44 15.97
C LEU A 464 9.12 -8.19 15.09
N PHE A 465 8.49 -7.12 15.56
CA PHE A 465 8.36 -5.86 14.83
C PHE A 465 9.67 -5.04 14.85
N ASP A 466 10.34 -5.01 16.01
CA ASP A 466 11.43 -4.07 16.22
C ASP A 466 12.82 -4.72 16.16
N LYS A 467 12.98 -5.91 16.76
CA LYS A 467 14.30 -6.51 17.05
C LYS A 467 14.71 -7.59 16.06
N TYR A 468 13.78 -8.47 15.70
CA TYR A 468 14.07 -9.66 14.92
C TYR A 468 13.99 -9.44 13.41
N ASN A 469 14.45 -8.27 12.96
CA ASN A 469 14.49 -7.87 11.55
C ASN A 469 15.92 -7.51 11.14
N PRO A 470 16.49 -8.14 10.10
CA PRO A 470 17.81 -7.79 9.58
C PRO A 470 17.82 -6.33 9.06
N LYS A 471 18.73 -5.52 9.59
CA LYS A 471 18.90 -4.12 9.16
C LYS A 471 19.63 -4.05 7.83
N LEU A 472 19.06 -3.34 6.86
CA LEU A 472 19.66 -3.15 5.54
C LEU A 472 20.64 -1.98 5.53
N THR A 473 21.60 -2.06 4.61
CA THR A 473 22.37 -0.87 4.20
C THR A 473 21.73 -0.25 2.96
N PRO A 474 21.55 1.08 2.89
CA PRO A 474 21.00 1.74 1.70
C PRO A 474 21.69 1.36 0.40
N LEU A 475 20.89 1.23 -0.65
CA LEU A 475 21.37 0.80 -1.96
C LEU A 475 20.72 1.54 -3.13
N PHE A 476 19.49 1.99 -2.97
CA PHE A 476 18.62 2.45 -4.05
C PHE A 476 18.52 3.98 -4.07
N ASP A 477 18.41 4.59 -5.23
CA ASP A 477 18.02 6.00 -5.38
C ASP A 477 16.59 6.15 -5.89
N THR A 478 15.98 5.05 -6.35
CA THR A 478 14.69 5.03 -7.03
C THR A 478 13.84 3.89 -6.50
N LEU A 479 12.55 4.17 -6.26
CA LEU A 479 11.50 3.19 -5.94
C LEU A 479 10.26 3.50 -6.78
N TYR A 480 9.36 2.53 -6.87
CA TYR A 480 8.05 2.72 -7.48
C TYR A 480 6.96 2.41 -6.47
N TYR A 481 5.91 3.22 -6.49
CA TYR A 481 4.70 3.02 -5.71
C TYR A 481 3.53 2.79 -6.66
N LEU A 482 2.92 1.62 -6.52
CA LEU A 482 1.79 1.15 -7.32
C LEU A 482 0.53 1.27 -6.48
N TYR A 483 -0.54 1.78 -7.09
CA TYR A 483 -1.83 1.95 -6.42
C TYR A 483 -2.97 1.72 -7.39
N ASP A 484 -4.03 1.04 -6.93
CA ASP A 484 -5.20 0.68 -7.73
C ASP A 484 -4.82 -0.12 -8.99
N TYR A 485 -4.80 -1.46 -8.88
CA TYR A 485 -4.49 -2.35 -10.00
C TYR A 485 -5.54 -2.33 -11.13
N GLY A 486 -6.66 -1.60 -10.95
CA GLY A 486 -7.61 -1.32 -12.02
C GLY A 486 -7.19 -0.11 -12.85
N ASP A 487 -6.85 1.00 -12.20
CA ASP A 487 -6.43 2.26 -12.83
C ASP A 487 -4.92 2.31 -13.15
N ASP A 488 -4.15 1.40 -12.56
CA ASP A 488 -2.70 1.21 -12.72
C ASP A 488 -1.89 2.48 -12.42
N TRP A 489 -2.19 3.12 -11.28
CA TRP A 489 -1.46 4.31 -10.89
C TRP A 489 -0.04 3.95 -10.45
N CYS A 490 0.94 4.61 -11.07
CA CYS A 490 2.34 4.46 -10.74
C CYS A 490 2.98 5.80 -10.35
N VAL A 491 3.65 5.83 -9.19
CA VAL A 491 4.44 6.97 -8.72
C VAL A 491 5.89 6.56 -8.62
N LYS A 492 6.73 7.12 -9.48
CA LYS A 492 8.19 7.02 -9.39
C LYS A 492 8.70 7.91 -8.27
N ILE A 493 9.46 7.33 -7.34
CA ILE A 493 10.04 8.00 -6.19
C ILE A 493 11.55 8.06 -6.40
N THR A 494 12.11 9.25 -6.53
CA THR A 494 13.56 9.46 -6.74
C THR A 494 14.16 10.29 -5.61
N VAL A 495 15.33 9.89 -5.11
CA VAL A 495 16.10 10.67 -4.13
C VAL A 495 16.80 11.82 -4.84
N LEU A 496 16.44 13.06 -4.50
CA LEU A 496 17.13 14.25 -5.00
C LEU A 496 18.32 14.61 -4.11
N ASP A 497 18.07 14.71 -2.80
CA ASP A 497 19.07 15.13 -1.82
C ASP A 497 19.01 14.24 -0.57
N GLN A 498 20.16 14.04 0.07
CA GLN A 498 20.30 13.42 1.38
C GLN A 498 21.04 14.39 2.31
N TYR A 499 20.41 14.70 3.44
CA TYR A 499 20.94 15.61 4.45
C TYR A 499 21.29 14.84 5.72
N ASP A 500 22.56 14.52 5.88
CA ASP A 500 23.03 13.72 7.01
C ASP A 500 23.12 14.56 8.28
N ARG A 501 22.43 14.12 9.34
CA ARG A 501 22.53 14.74 10.65
C ARG A 501 23.87 14.38 11.30
N LYS A 502 24.56 15.40 11.79
CA LYS A 502 25.63 15.25 12.78
C LYS A 502 25.23 15.97 14.05
N THR A 503 25.37 15.26 15.17
CA THR A 503 25.09 15.80 16.50
C THR A 503 26.39 16.37 17.06
N ASN A 504 26.44 17.66 17.39
CA ASN A 504 27.62 18.30 18.01
C ASN A 504 27.69 18.09 19.54
N ALA A 505 26.94 17.14 20.11
CA ALA A 505 26.83 16.99 21.55
C ALA A 505 27.74 15.88 22.08
N ASP A 506 28.60 16.23 23.05
CA ASP A 506 29.08 15.27 24.04
C ASP A 506 27.90 14.89 24.95
N LEU A 507 27.13 13.91 24.49
CA LEU A 507 25.92 13.42 25.17
C LEU A 507 26.24 12.67 26.46
N SER A 508 27.52 12.43 26.80
CA SER A 508 27.93 11.85 28.08
C SER A 508 27.52 12.73 29.28
N THR A 509 27.25 14.01 29.04
CA THR A 509 26.78 14.99 30.03
C THR A 509 25.26 15.09 30.15
N CYS A 510 24.50 14.45 29.25
CA CYS A 510 23.05 14.40 29.32
C CYS A 510 22.64 13.24 30.23
N GLY A 511 22.14 13.55 31.43
CA GLY A 511 21.39 12.55 32.21
C GLY A 511 20.25 11.99 31.35
N ALA A 512 20.03 10.67 31.43
CA ALA A 512 19.14 9.89 30.55
C ALA A 512 17.72 10.47 30.37
N VAL A 513 17.26 11.28 31.31
CA VAL A 513 15.90 11.84 31.39
C VAL A 513 15.63 13.00 30.42
N VAL A 514 16.66 13.66 29.86
CA VAL A 514 16.47 14.86 29.01
C VAL A 514 16.17 14.53 27.54
N VAL A 515 16.39 13.28 27.11
CA VAL A 515 16.25 12.86 25.70
C VAL A 515 14.78 12.72 25.27
N ASP A 516 13.87 12.40 26.20
CA ASP A 516 12.45 12.13 25.90
C ASP A 516 11.60 13.35 25.50
N ILE A 517 12.11 14.59 25.66
CA ILE A 517 11.37 15.81 25.33
C ILE A 517 12.28 16.82 24.60
N MET A 518 12.76 16.47 23.40
CA MET A 518 13.39 17.47 22.53
C MET A 518 12.34 18.42 21.96
N LYS A 519 12.43 19.71 22.29
CA LYS A 519 11.64 20.76 21.62
C LYS A 519 12.33 21.15 20.31
N GLU A 520 11.62 21.81 19.39
CA GLU A 520 12.20 22.31 18.14
C GLU A 520 13.46 23.14 18.36
N ARG A 521 13.45 23.98 19.41
CA ARG A 521 14.62 24.79 19.82
C ARG A 521 15.81 23.95 20.24
N ASP A 522 15.59 22.73 20.72
CA ASP A 522 16.64 21.79 21.12
C ASP A 522 17.32 21.15 19.91
N GLY A 523 16.55 20.73 18.90
CA GLY A 523 17.08 20.27 17.61
C GLY A 523 17.82 21.38 16.86
N LEU A 524 17.22 22.57 16.77
CA LEU A 524 17.86 23.75 16.18
C LEU A 524 19.16 24.14 16.89
N ARG A 525 19.32 23.85 18.18
CA ARG A 525 20.58 24.13 18.88
C ARG A 525 21.64 23.07 18.59
N ARG A 526 21.25 21.80 18.53
CA ARG A 526 22.17 20.64 18.63
C ARG A 526 22.45 19.94 17.31
N PHE A 527 21.52 19.97 16.37
CA PHE A 527 21.65 19.27 15.10
C PHE A 527 22.27 20.19 14.05
N ARG A 528 23.19 19.60 13.29
CA ARG A 528 23.74 20.15 12.05
C ARG A 528 23.49 19.15 10.95
N TYR A 529 23.18 19.66 9.76
CA TYR A 529 22.89 18.84 8.60
C TYR A 529 23.93 19.11 7.53
N PHE A 530 24.36 18.05 6.87
CA PHE A 530 25.38 18.10 5.85
C PHE A 530 24.87 17.48 4.57
N GLN A 531 25.14 18.15 3.46
CA GLN A 531 24.96 17.61 2.12
C GLN A 531 26.34 17.50 1.48
N ASP A 532 26.72 16.31 1.03
CA ASP A 532 28.05 16.03 0.44
C ASP A 532 29.22 16.56 1.29
N GLY A 533 29.08 16.45 2.62
CA GLY A 533 30.08 16.88 3.59
C GLY A 533 30.13 18.39 3.85
N LYS A 534 29.27 19.20 3.21
CA LYS A 534 29.13 20.64 3.47
C LYS A 534 27.91 20.91 4.36
N GLU A 535 28.07 21.76 5.37
CA GLU A 535 26.97 22.17 6.23
C GLU A 535 25.97 23.01 5.41
N VAL A 536 24.68 22.71 5.57
CA VAL A 536 23.60 23.46 4.90
C VAL A 536 23.42 24.85 5.54
N ASP A 537 22.79 25.77 4.82
CA ASP A 537 22.50 27.11 5.36
C ASP A 537 21.45 27.08 6.49
N GLU A 538 21.34 28.20 7.22
CA GLU A 538 20.49 28.30 8.41
C GLU A 538 18.99 28.14 8.13
N GLU A 539 18.53 28.56 6.95
CA GLU A 539 17.12 28.46 6.55
C GLU A 539 16.76 26.99 6.33
N LEU A 540 17.52 26.30 5.47
CA LEU A 540 17.32 24.87 5.22
C LEU A 540 17.53 24.04 6.50
N ARG A 541 18.58 24.34 7.28
CA ARG A 541 18.83 23.68 8.57
C ARG A 541 17.63 23.75 9.51
N THR A 542 16.93 24.89 9.52
CA THR A 542 15.75 25.09 10.36
C THR A 542 14.61 24.18 9.94
N GLU A 543 14.39 24.03 8.64
CA GLU A 543 13.36 23.13 8.11
C GLU A 543 13.68 21.67 8.40
N LEU A 544 14.92 21.24 8.13
CA LEU A 544 15.37 19.86 8.36
C LEU A 544 15.25 19.47 9.84
N ALA A 545 15.67 20.36 10.75
CA ALA A 545 15.54 20.15 12.19
C ALA A 545 14.07 19.99 12.63
N TYR A 546 13.15 20.74 12.02
CA TYR A 546 11.73 20.62 12.32
C TYR A 546 11.19 19.26 11.87
N ILE A 547 11.49 18.84 10.65
CA ILE A 547 11.04 17.56 10.08
C ILE A 547 11.54 16.39 10.92
N ASP A 548 12.82 16.42 11.27
CA ASP A 548 13.49 15.40 12.04
C ASP A 548 12.97 15.33 13.49
N VAL A 549 12.93 16.45 14.22
CA VAL A 549 12.44 16.45 15.62
C VAL A 549 10.95 16.12 15.70
N LYS A 550 10.14 16.58 14.73
CA LYS A 550 8.70 16.32 14.75
C LYS A 550 8.31 15.01 14.13
N GLN A 551 9.21 14.38 13.37
CA GLN A 551 8.91 13.22 12.53
C GLN A 551 7.69 13.53 11.64
N ARG A 552 7.74 14.69 10.97
CA ARG A 552 6.66 15.22 10.14
C ARG A 552 7.19 15.58 8.76
N PRO A 553 6.74 14.89 7.70
CA PRO A 553 7.15 15.24 6.35
C PRO A 553 6.59 16.61 5.93
N LYS A 554 7.24 17.24 4.96
CA LYS A 554 6.82 18.54 4.41
C LYS A 554 6.89 18.52 2.90
N CYS A 555 5.82 18.94 2.22
CA CYS A 555 5.84 19.18 0.79
C CYS A 555 6.43 20.56 0.50
N VAL A 556 7.46 20.61 -0.34
CA VAL A 556 8.23 21.82 -0.66
C VAL A 556 8.01 22.29 -2.10
N ALA A 557 7.59 21.41 -3.01
CA ALA A 557 7.15 21.78 -4.35
C ALA A 557 6.03 20.86 -4.85
N ALA A 558 5.20 21.37 -5.75
CA ALA A 558 4.15 20.62 -6.41
C ALA A 558 3.95 21.13 -7.83
N ASP A 559 3.85 20.22 -8.78
CA ASP A 559 3.49 20.48 -10.18
C ASP A 559 2.20 19.71 -10.54
N GLY A 560 1.24 20.40 -11.15
CA GLY A 560 -0.06 19.83 -11.51
C GLY A 560 -1.07 19.63 -10.37
N LEU A 561 -2.30 19.31 -10.77
CA LEU A 561 -3.47 19.11 -9.89
C LEU A 561 -3.37 17.82 -9.03
N TYR A 562 -4.28 17.68 -8.07
CA TYR A 562 -4.62 16.37 -7.52
C TYR A 562 -5.33 15.52 -8.58
N ILE A 563 -5.09 14.23 -8.54
CA ILE A 563 -5.78 13.21 -9.35
C ILE A 563 -6.98 12.66 -8.59
N VAL A 564 -7.68 11.69 -9.18
CA VAL A 564 -8.97 11.16 -8.71
C VAL A 564 -8.94 9.64 -8.77
N ASP A 565 -9.43 8.97 -7.72
CA ASP A 565 -9.64 7.52 -7.71
C ASP A 565 -10.69 7.08 -8.76
N ASP A 566 -10.57 5.87 -9.30
CA ASP A 566 -11.53 5.25 -10.23
C ASP A 566 -11.86 6.08 -11.48
N VAL A 567 -10.90 6.85 -11.99
CA VAL A 567 -11.08 7.67 -13.20
C VAL A 567 -10.64 6.93 -14.46
N GLY A 568 -9.95 5.79 -14.33
CA GLY A 568 -9.35 5.05 -15.44
C GLY A 568 -7.90 5.43 -15.71
N GLY A 569 -7.11 5.65 -14.65
CA GLY A 569 -5.69 5.95 -14.75
C GLY A 569 -5.38 7.30 -15.39
N ILE A 570 -4.15 7.46 -15.91
CA ILE A 570 -3.69 8.73 -16.55
C ILE A 570 -4.59 9.10 -17.74
N GLY A 571 -4.91 8.12 -18.59
CA GLY A 571 -5.77 8.33 -19.77
C GLY A 571 -7.17 8.79 -19.38
N GLY A 572 -7.81 8.12 -18.43
CA GLY A 572 -9.13 8.51 -17.93
C GLY A 572 -9.13 9.89 -17.24
N PHE A 573 -8.06 10.23 -16.53
CA PHE A 573 -7.91 11.58 -15.96
C PHE A 573 -7.75 12.66 -17.05
N CYS A 574 -7.04 12.35 -18.15
CA CYS A 574 -6.97 13.22 -19.32
C CYS A 574 -8.36 13.45 -19.92
N GLU A 575 -9.11 12.37 -20.20
CA GLU A 575 -10.48 12.45 -20.71
C GLU A 575 -11.38 13.30 -19.79
N MET A 576 -11.29 13.09 -18.47
CA MET A 576 -12.02 13.89 -17.49
C MET A 576 -11.71 15.40 -17.62
N LEU A 577 -10.43 15.76 -17.72
CA LEU A 577 -10.00 17.15 -17.85
C LEU A 577 -10.45 17.77 -19.18
N GLU A 578 -10.40 17.01 -20.27
CA GLU A 578 -10.90 17.43 -21.59
C GLU A 578 -12.41 17.68 -21.55
N THR A 579 -13.20 16.78 -20.95
CA THR A 579 -14.65 16.98 -20.77
C THR A 579 -14.95 18.24 -19.96
N LEU A 580 -14.19 18.51 -18.90
CA LEU A 580 -14.37 19.71 -18.08
C LEU A 580 -14.00 21.00 -18.82
N ALA A 581 -13.05 20.93 -19.76
CA ALA A 581 -12.63 22.04 -20.62
C ALA A 581 -13.52 22.22 -21.86
N GLY A 582 -14.25 21.18 -22.25
CA GLY A 582 -15.13 21.16 -23.42
C GLY A 582 -16.32 22.12 -23.36
N ASP A 583 -16.98 22.23 -24.51
CA ASP A 583 -18.07 23.18 -24.76
C ASP A 583 -19.48 22.62 -24.44
N ASP A 584 -19.63 21.30 -24.26
CA ASP A 584 -20.91 20.67 -23.91
C ASP A 584 -21.28 20.95 -22.43
N PRO A 585 -22.35 21.73 -22.15
CA PRO A 585 -22.71 22.07 -20.78
C PRO A 585 -23.23 20.89 -19.96
N GLU A 586 -23.86 19.90 -20.58
CA GLU A 586 -24.47 18.75 -19.91
C GLU A 586 -23.39 17.77 -19.46
N GLU A 587 -22.49 17.39 -20.37
CA GLU A 587 -21.35 16.51 -20.05
C GLU A 587 -20.45 17.15 -18.99
N LYS A 588 -20.19 18.46 -19.10
CA LYS A 588 -19.38 19.20 -18.14
C LYS A 588 -19.98 19.22 -16.74
N GLU A 589 -21.28 19.52 -16.60
CA GLU A 589 -21.90 19.56 -15.27
C GLU A 589 -22.03 18.16 -14.66
N SER A 590 -22.28 17.14 -15.49
CA SER A 590 -22.24 15.73 -15.07
C SER A 590 -20.86 15.34 -14.54
N MET A 591 -19.80 15.57 -15.32
CA MET A 591 -18.42 15.23 -14.95
C MET A 591 -17.96 15.98 -13.69
N LYS A 592 -18.31 17.27 -13.60
CA LYS A 592 -18.01 18.10 -12.44
C LYS A 592 -18.74 17.65 -11.18
N THR A 593 -19.98 17.18 -11.32
CA THR A 593 -20.75 16.62 -10.20
C THR A 593 -20.11 15.33 -9.70
N TRP A 594 -19.73 14.44 -10.62
CA TRP A 594 -19.00 13.21 -10.29
C TRP A 594 -17.67 13.48 -9.60
N ALA A 595 -16.80 14.32 -10.19
CA ALA A 595 -15.49 14.64 -9.61
C ALA A 595 -15.61 15.29 -8.22
N ARG A 596 -16.61 16.16 -8.02
CA ARG A 596 -16.88 16.78 -6.70
C ARG A 596 -17.36 15.77 -5.66
N SER A 597 -18.10 14.74 -6.07
CA SER A 597 -18.55 13.69 -5.15
C SER A 597 -17.38 12.89 -4.58
N LEU A 598 -16.27 12.79 -5.34
CA LEU A 598 -15.00 12.21 -4.93
C LEU A 598 -14.06 13.22 -4.23
N GLY A 599 -14.55 14.44 -3.93
CA GLY A 599 -13.78 15.47 -3.22
C GLY A 599 -12.85 16.30 -4.10
N TRP A 600 -12.85 16.12 -5.42
CA TRP A 600 -12.03 16.89 -6.34
C TRP A 600 -12.58 18.29 -6.58
N THR A 601 -11.71 19.30 -6.54
CA THR A 601 -12.11 20.73 -6.61
C THR A 601 -11.57 21.47 -7.83
N GLY A 602 -10.64 20.89 -8.59
CA GLY A 602 -9.93 21.53 -9.69
C GLY A 602 -9.03 22.71 -9.28
N ARG A 603 -8.79 22.88 -7.96
CA ARG A 603 -7.93 23.93 -7.40
C ARG A 603 -6.55 23.35 -7.10
N MET A 604 -5.51 24.11 -7.44
CA MET A 604 -4.15 23.83 -7.01
C MET A 604 -4.06 23.98 -5.48
N SER A 605 -3.41 23.03 -4.84
CA SER A 605 -2.98 23.19 -3.45
C SER A 605 -1.59 23.79 -3.42
N LYS A 606 -1.35 24.72 -2.50
CA LYS A 606 0.03 25.15 -2.24
C LYS A 606 0.79 24.01 -1.56
N PRO A 607 2.08 23.79 -1.89
CA PRO A 607 2.91 22.74 -1.28
C PRO A 607 2.80 22.72 0.25
N GLU A 608 2.88 23.89 0.90
CA GLU A 608 2.82 24.00 2.37
C GLU A 608 1.52 23.51 3.03
N ASN A 609 0.46 23.25 2.27
CA ASN A 609 -0.85 22.79 2.76
C ASN A 609 -1.16 21.33 2.40
N MET A 610 -0.23 20.63 1.75
CA MET A 610 -0.47 19.26 1.28
C MET A 610 -0.30 18.23 2.41
N LEU A 611 0.61 18.46 3.36
CA LEU A 611 0.94 17.57 4.50
C LEU A 611 0.73 18.23 5.87
#